data_AF-A0A0F9E591-F1
#
_entry.id   AF-A0A0F9E591-F1
#
_cell.length_a   1.000
_cell.length_b   1.000
_cell.length_c   1.000
_cell.angle_alpha   90.00
_cell.angle_beta   90.00
_cell.angle_gamma   90.00
#
_symmetry.space_group_name_H-M   'P 1'
#
loop_
_entity.id
_entity.type
_entity.pdbx_description
1 polymer ?
#
loop_
_entity_poly.entity_id
_entity_poly.type
_entity_poly.pdbx_seq_one_letter_code
_entity_poly.pdbx_strand_id
1 'polypeptide(L)' 'MLKPYYKSSDACIIHGDCLEVLPRLASADAVVTDPPLRIKFHGQGLG' A
#
# COMPACT_ATOMS: atom_id res chain seq x y z
N MET A 1 -18.46 0.28 -2.00
CA MET A 1 -17.95 0.42 -0.62
C MET A 1 -16.63 -0.32 -0.52
N LEU A 2 -15.65 0.27 0.18
CA LEU A 2 -14.43 -0.43 0.58
C LEU A 2 -14.81 -1.60 1.50
N LYS A 3 -14.53 -2.83 1.09
CA LYS A 3 -14.81 -4.03 1.87
C LYS A 3 -13.52 -4.46 2.59
N PRO A 4 -13.51 -4.53 3.93
CA PRO A 4 -12.40 -5.13 4.66
C PRO A 4 -12.21 -6.58 4.23
N TYR A 5 -10.97 -6.94 3.93
CA TYR A 5 -10.56 -8.33 3.81
C TYR A 5 -10.50 -8.99 5.19
N TYR A 6 -10.03 -8.25 6.20
CA TYR A 6 -10.00 -8.65 7.60
C TYR A 6 -10.28 -7.44 8.50
N LYS A 7 -10.94 -7.66 9.64
CA LYS A 7 -11.19 -6.63 10.64
C LYS A 7 -11.22 -7.23 12.05
N SER A 8 -10.52 -6.60 12.98
CA SER A 8 -10.56 -6.86 14.42
C SER A 8 -10.88 -5.57 15.18
N SER A 9 -10.76 -5.61 16.51
CA SER A 9 -10.79 -4.41 17.38
C SER A 9 -9.67 -3.42 17.04
N ASP A 10 -8.50 -3.93 16.67
CA ASP A 10 -7.26 -3.13 16.60
C ASP A 10 -6.81 -2.83 15.17
N ALA A 11 -7.24 -3.63 14.18
CA ALA A 11 -6.75 -3.51 12.81
C ALA A 11 -7.83 -3.79 11.75
N CYS A 12 -7.64 -3.19 10.58
CA CYS A 12 -8.44 -3.41 9.39
C CYS A 12 -7.50 -3.61 8.19
N ILE A 13 -7.64 -4.73 7.50
CA ILE A 13 -6.88 -5.03 6.28
C ILE A 13 -7.82 -4.84 5.09
N ILE A 14 -7.41 -3.99 4.16
CA ILE A 14 -8.10 -3.75 2.89
C ILE A 14 -7.21 -4.31 1.77
N HIS A 15 -7.81 -5.09 0.88
CA HIS A 15 -7.13 -5.61 -0.30
C HIS A 15 -7.51 -4.77 -1.53
N GLY A 16 -6.53 -4.16 -2.20
CA GLY A 16 -6.70 -3.38 -3.43
C GLY A 16 -5.48 -2.51 -3.77
N ASP A 17 -5.56 -1.77 -4.86
CA ASP A 17 -4.56 -0.76 -5.24
C ASP A 17 -4.56 0.40 -4.23
N CYS A 18 -3.40 0.73 -3.68
CA CYS A 18 -3.28 1.78 -2.67
C CYS A 18 -3.71 3.16 -3.21
N LEU A 19 -3.55 3.44 -4.51
CA LEU A 19 -3.97 4.70 -5.12
C LEU A 19 -5.49 4.82 -5.24
N GLU A 20 -6.22 3.70 -5.32
CA GLU A 20 -7.68 3.70 -5.30
C GLU A 20 -8.25 3.64 -3.88
N VAL A 21 -7.53 2.97 -2.96
CA VAL A 21 -7.95 2.73 -1.59
C VAL A 21 -7.72 3.95 -0.70
N LEU A 22 -6.51 4.50 -0.67
CA LEU A 22 -6.11 5.56 0.26
C LEU A 22 -7.01 6.81 0.21
N PRO A 23 -7.42 7.33 -0.97
CA PRO A 23 -8.28 8.52 -1.04
C PRO A 23 -9.68 8.33 -0.45
N ARG A 24 -10.10 7.09 -0.23
CA ARG A 24 -11.42 6.74 0.31
C ARG A 24 -11.38 6.47 1.83
N LEU A 25 -10.21 6.49 2.45
CA LEU A 25 -10.05 6.40 3.90
C LEU A 25 -10.25 7.79 4.53
N ALA A 26 -10.60 7.81 5.82
CA ALA A 26 -10.53 9.04 6.61
C ALA A 26 -9.08 9.53 6.71
N SER A 27 -8.88 10.76 7.18
CA SER A 27 -7.55 11.30 7.48
C SER A 27 -6.79 10.37 8.44
N ALA A 28 -5.48 10.22 8.20
CA ALA A 28 -4.59 9.47 9.08
C ALA A 28 -3.63 10.43 9.80
N ASP A 29 -3.31 10.13 11.06
CA ASP A 29 -2.31 10.88 11.82
C ASP A 29 -0.88 10.60 11.33
N ALA A 30 -0.63 9.38 10.84
CA ALA A 30 0.65 8.96 10.30
C ALA A 30 0.44 7.97 9.14
N VAL A 31 1.37 8.00 8.18
CA VAL A 31 1.45 7.03 7.09
C VAL A 31 2.84 6.40 7.10
N VAL A 32 2.89 5.09 7.36
CA VAL A 32 4.11 4.30 7.22
C VAL A 32 4.04 3.55 5.90
N THR A 33 5.02 3.77 5.05
CA THR A 33 5.10 3.14 3.73
C THR A 33 6.54 2.83 3.39
N ASP A 34 6.75 1.66 2.80
CA ASP A 34 7.97 1.29 2.10
C ASP A 34 7.58 1.03 0.63
N PRO A 35 7.39 2.11 -0.16
CA PRO A 35 6.89 1.98 -1.52
C PRO A 35 7.90 1.20 -2.37
N PRO A 36 7.46 0.52 -3.44
CA PRO A 36 8.37 -0.16 -4.34
C PRO A 36 9.45 0.81 -4.84
N LEU A 37 10.69 0.59 -4.40
CA LEU A 37 11.83 1.39 -4.80
C LEU A 37 12.08 1.17 -6.29
N ARG A 38 11.80 2.18 -7.12
CA ARG A 38 12.09 2.17 -8.57
C ARG A 38 13.60 2.33 -8.83
N ILE A 39 14.44 1.51 -8.20
CA ILE A 39 15.86 1.45 -8.50
C ILE A 39 16.00 0.69 -9.81
N LYS A 40 16.16 1.42 -10.92
CA LYS A 40 16.67 0.80 -12.15
C LYS A 40 18.15 0.52 -11.89
N PHE A 41 18.51 -0.72 -11.58
CA PHE A 41 19.89 -1.14 -11.73
C PHE A 41 20.25 -1.04 -13.23
N HIS A 42 20.87 0.07 -13.65
CA HIS A 42 21.61 0.14 -14.92
C HIS A 42 22.97 -0.56 -14.74
N GLY A 43 22.94 -1.81 -14.30
CA GLY A 43 24.09 -2.71 -14.29
C GLY A 43 23.96 -3.62 -15.49
N GLN A 44 24.89 -3.49 -16.43
CA GLN A 44 25.07 -4.43 -17.54
C GLN A 44 25.03 -5.89 -17.06
N GLY A 45 24.41 -6.74 -17.87
CA GLY A 45 24.74 -8.16 -17.98
C GLY A 45 24.22 -9.08 -16.88
N LEU A 46 23.07 -9.70 -17.14
CA LEU A 46 22.92 -11.14 -16.95
C LEU A 46 22.34 -11.67 -18.27
N GLY A 47 23.06 -12.63 -18.85
CA GLY A 47 22.92 -13.09 -20.24
C GLY A 47 21.65 -13.85 -20.57
#